data_AF-A0A973RY01-F1
#
_entry.id   AF-A0A973RY01-F1
#
_cell.length_a   1.000
_cell.length_b   1.000
_cell.length_c   1.000
_cell.angle_alpha   90.00
_cell.angle_beta   90.00
_cell.angle_gamma   90.00
#
_symmetry.space_group_name_H-M   'P 1'
#
loop_
_entity.id
_entity.type
_entity.pdbx_description
1 polymer ?
#
loop_
_entity_poly.entity_id
_entity_poly.type
_entity_poly.pdbx_seq_one_letter_code
_entity_poly.pdbx_strand_id
1 'polypeptide(L)'
;LASTAFFFALVQLVSAFMVYGKLPGPRWASALHRWSGRIAFLVAVPVAVHCLYALGYQTYATRVMWHSALGCFFFGAFSAKMLLLRSQRLPGWLLPLVGGLVFTVLTLIWLTSALWFFRTFGVTT
;
A
#
# COMPACT_ATOMS: atom_id res chain seq x y z
N LEU A 1 -10.51 7.55 -3.53
CA LEU A 1 -9.21 6.94 -3.90
C LEU A 1 -8.49 6.30 -2.72
N ALA A 2 -8.14 7.02 -1.65
CA ALA A 2 -7.40 6.46 -0.51
C ALA A 2 -8.09 5.24 0.15
N SER A 3 -9.39 5.35 0.45
CA SER A 3 -10.15 4.23 1.02
C SER A 3 -10.30 3.04 0.06
N THR A 4 -10.39 3.31 -1.25
CA THR A 4 -10.40 2.26 -2.29
C THR A 4 -9.06 1.52 -2.31
N ALA A 5 -7.94 2.24 -2.26
CA ALA A 5 -6.61 1.64 -2.18
C ALA A 5 -6.45 0.81 -0.90
N PHE A 6 -6.94 1.31 0.24
CA PHE A 6 -6.91 0.57 1.50
C PHE A 6 -7.77 -0.69 1.48
N PHE A 7 -8.97 -0.62 0.89
CA PHE A 7 -9.81 -1.80 0.67
C PHE A 7 -9.05 -2.89 -0.12
N PHE A 8 -8.41 -2.54 -1.22
CA PHE A 8 -7.60 -3.51 -1.97
C PHE A 8 -6.35 -3.99 -1.19
N ALA A 9 -5.82 -3.18 -0.27
CA ALA A 9 -4.75 -3.60 0.62
C ALA A 9 -5.20 -4.71 1.57
N LEU A 10 -6.42 -4.62 2.10
CA LEU A 10 -7.04 -5.69 2.91
C LEU A 10 -7.26 -6.95 2.07
N VAL A 11 -7.78 -6.81 0.85
CA VAL A 11 -7.89 -7.94 -0.10
C VAL A 11 -6.53 -8.57 -0.34
N GLN A 12 -5.47 -7.77 -0.45
CA GLN A 12 -4.11 -8.30 -0.62
C GLN A 12 -3.59 -9.05 0.59
N LEU A 13 -3.86 -8.55 1.80
CA LEU A 13 -3.46 -9.20 3.02
C LEU A 13 -4.15 -10.57 3.15
N VAL A 14 -5.47 -10.60 3.01
CA VAL A 14 -6.28 -11.82 3.12
C VAL A 14 -5.90 -12.84 2.05
N SER A 15 -5.79 -12.42 0.79
CA SER A 15 -5.40 -13.32 -0.30
C SER A 15 -3.95 -13.83 -0.16
N ALA A 16 -3.04 -13.06 0.45
CA ALA A 16 -1.71 -13.56 0.77
C ALA A 16 -1.77 -14.69 1.80
N PHE A 17 -2.53 -14.53 2.90
CA PHE A 17 -2.72 -15.60 3.87
C PHE A 17 -3.31 -16.86 3.24
N MET A 18 -4.23 -16.73 2.27
CA MET A 18 -4.74 -17.86 1.49
C MET A 18 -3.65 -18.52 0.64
N VAL A 19 -2.84 -17.74 -0.08
CA VAL A 19 -1.74 -18.26 -0.93
C VAL A 19 -0.67 -18.98 -0.09
N TYR A 20 -0.38 -18.49 1.11
CA TYR A 20 0.56 -19.12 2.05
C TYR A 20 -0.06 -20.24 2.90
N GLY A 21 -1.30 -20.66 2.60
CA GLY A 21 -1.96 -21.78 3.29
C GLY A 21 -2.33 -21.52 4.76
N LYS A 22 -2.38 -20.25 5.18
CA LYS A 22 -2.74 -19.84 6.54
C LYS A 22 -4.23 -19.61 6.72
N LEU A 23 -4.97 -19.39 5.62
CA LEU A 23 -6.43 -19.32 5.59
C LEU A 23 -6.96 -20.21 4.46
N PRO A 24 -8.16 -20.79 4.62
CA PRO A 24 -8.84 -21.44 3.50
C PRO A 24 -9.13 -20.41 2.42
N GLY A 25 -8.95 -20.79 1.15
CA GLY A 25 -9.16 -19.90 0.03
C GLY A 25 -9.48 -20.65 -1.26
N PRO A 26 -10.10 -19.98 -2.24
CA PRO A 26 -10.42 -20.60 -3.51
C PRO A 26 -9.16 -20.92 -4.32
N ARG A 27 -9.26 -21.85 -5.28
CA ARG A 27 -8.15 -22.24 -6.18
C ARG A 27 -7.56 -21.06 -6.97
N TRP A 28 -8.33 -19.97 -7.13
CA TRP A 28 -7.93 -18.75 -7.81
C TRP A 28 -7.37 -17.66 -6.87
N ALA A 29 -7.09 -17.95 -5.59
CA ALA A 29 -6.53 -16.99 -4.63
C ALA A 29 -5.23 -16.31 -5.13
N SER A 30 -4.37 -17.04 -5.84
CA SER A 30 -3.18 -16.44 -6.48
C SER A 30 -3.56 -15.44 -7.57
N ALA A 31 -4.60 -15.71 -8.37
CA ALA A 31 -5.08 -14.77 -9.38
C ALA A 31 -5.71 -13.54 -8.74
N LEU A 32 -6.51 -13.72 -7.67
CA LEU A 32 -7.03 -12.62 -6.85
C LEU A 32 -5.90 -11.74 -6.33
N HIS A 33 -4.86 -12.34 -5.76
CA HIS A 33 -3.73 -11.61 -5.19
C HIS A 33 -3.02 -10.76 -6.26
N ARG A 34 -2.80 -11.31 -7.46
CA ARG A 34 -2.12 -10.57 -8.53
C ARG A 34 -2.97 -9.44 -9.11
N TRP A 35 -4.24 -9.71 -9.43
CA TRP A 35 -5.11 -8.73 -10.09
C TRP A 35 -5.53 -7.62 -9.13
N SER A 36 -5.90 -7.96 -7.89
CA SER A 36 -6.22 -6.95 -6.88
C SER A 36 -5.01 -6.04 -6.61
N GLY A 37 -3.79 -6.59 -6.55
CA GLY A 37 -2.56 -5.81 -6.42
C GLY A 37 -2.32 -4.84 -7.58
N ARG A 38 -2.58 -5.25 -8.83
CA ARG A 38 -2.47 -4.36 -10.01
C ARG A 38 -3.46 -3.21 -9.94
N ILE A 39 -4.72 -3.52 -9.61
CA ILE A 39 -5.77 -2.49 -9.47
C ILE A 39 -5.42 -1.54 -8.32
N ALA A 40 -4.98 -2.06 -7.17
CA ALA A 40 -4.56 -1.26 -6.02
C ALA A 40 -3.46 -0.26 -6.41
N PHE A 41 -2.45 -0.74 -7.15
CA PHE A 41 -1.36 0.10 -7.62
C PHE A 41 -1.85 1.19 -8.57
N LEU A 42 -2.67 0.84 -9.57
CA LEU A 42 -3.24 1.83 -10.50
C LEU A 42 -4.11 2.87 -9.81
N VAL A 43 -4.88 2.49 -8.79
CA VAL A 43 -5.69 3.41 -7.98
C VAL A 43 -4.81 4.31 -7.09
N ALA A 44 -3.68 3.78 -6.59
CA ALA A 44 -2.74 4.54 -5.77
C ALA A 44 -1.90 5.53 -6.59
N VAL A 45 -1.63 5.24 -7.87
CA VAL A 45 -0.79 6.07 -8.74
C VAL A 45 -1.32 7.51 -8.86
N PRO A 46 -2.60 7.80 -9.16
CA PRO A 46 -3.08 9.19 -9.24
C PRO A 46 -2.97 9.95 -7.92
N VAL A 47 -3.22 9.27 -6.78
CA VAL A 47 -3.01 9.87 -5.44
C VAL A 47 -1.55 10.23 -5.29
N ALA A 48 -0.67 9.28 -5.58
CA ALA A 48 0.76 9.46 -5.49
C ALA A 48 1.22 10.61 -6.38
N VAL A 49 0.82 10.61 -7.65
CA VAL A 49 1.10 11.67 -8.61
C VAL A 49 0.62 13.02 -8.10
N HIS A 50 -0.57 13.14 -7.49
CA HIS A 50 -1.00 14.39 -6.84
C HIS A 50 -0.16 14.76 -5.60
N CYS A 51 0.30 13.77 -4.84
CA CYS A 51 1.18 13.97 -3.69
C CYS A 51 2.65 14.20 -4.08
N LEU A 52 3.05 13.79 -5.30
CA LEU A 52 4.41 13.70 -5.81
C LEU A 52 4.62 14.53 -7.09
N TYR A 53 3.70 15.37 -7.56
CA TYR A 53 3.89 16.13 -8.82
C TYR A 53 5.02 17.18 -8.74
N ALA A 54 5.69 17.31 -7.58
CA ALA A 54 6.97 18.00 -7.41
C ALA A 54 8.19 17.05 -7.20
N LEU A 55 8.02 15.74 -7.44
CA LEU A 55 8.98 14.63 -7.36
C LEU A 55 9.73 14.42 -6.03
N GLY A 56 9.12 14.69 -4.87
CA GLY A 56 9.82 14.32 -3.65
C GLY A 56 9.15 14.65 -2.34
N TYR A 57 9.95 14.37 -1.32
CA TYR A 57 9.79 14.84 0.04
C TYR A 57 9.63 16.36 0.07
N GLN A 58 8.59 16.83 0.76
CA GLN A 58 8.17 18.23 0.78
C GLN A 58 7.96 18.69 2.22
N THR A 59 8.58 19.79 2.64
CA THR A 59 8.64 20.19 4.05
C THR A 59 7.77 21.40 4.42
N TYR A 60 7.01 21.95 3.48
CA TYR A 60 6.26 23.20 3.70
C TYR A 60 5.10 23.08 4.72
N ALA A 61 4.71 21.85 5.09
CA ALA A 61 3.83 21.58 6.22
C ALA A 61 4.13 20.18 6.79
N THR A 62 4.04 20.01 8.11
CA THR A 62 4.30 18.72 8.78
C THR A 62 3.46 17.57 8.20
N ARG A 63 2.20 17.83 7.84
CA ARG A 63 1.34 16.86 7.15
C ARG A 63 1.96 16.42 5.82
N VAL A 64 2.36 17.38 5.01
CA VAL A 64 2.90 17.10 3.67
C VAL A 64 4.25 16.40 3.78
N MET A 65 5.07 16.79 4.75
CA MET A 65 6.34 16.15 5.08
C MET A 65 6.18 14.66 5.35
N TRP A 66 5.30 14.30 6.29
CA TRP A 66 5.06 12.89 6.60
C TRP A 66 4.38 12.14 5.46
N HIS A 67 3.40 12.75 4.79
CA HIS A 67 2.66 12.10 3.73
C HIS A 67 3.53 11.84 2.49
N SER A 68 4.39 12.80 2.13
CA SER A 68 5.36 12.64 1.03
C SER A 68 6.46 11.65 1.37
N ALA A 69 7.02 11.68 2.60
CA ALA A 69 8.01 10.70 3.06
C ALA A 69 7.47 9.26 3.04
N LEU A 70 6.29 9.05 3.63
CA LEU A 70 5.64 7.74 3.65
C LEU A 70 5.24 7.30 2.23
N GLY A 71 4.76 8.22 1.40
CA GLY A 71 4.47 7.96 -0.01
C GLY A 71 5.69 7.46 -0.77
N CYS A 72 6.82 8.19 -0.70
CA CYS A 72 8.09 7.77 -1.29
C CYS A 72 8.52 6.38 -0.81
N PHE A 73 8.46 6.14 0.49
CA PHE A 73 8.83 4.86 1.08
C PHE A 73 7.91 3.71 0.61
N PHE A 74 6.60 3.95 0.50
CA PHE A 74 5.63 2.98 -0.03
C PHE A 74 5.98 2.58 -1.47
N PHE A 75 6.23 3.55 -2.36
CA PHE A 75 6.59 3.25 -3.75
C PHE A 75 7.96 2.55 -3.86
N GLY A 76 8.92 2.94 -3.03
CA GLY A 76 10.21 2.25 -2.92
C GLY A 76 10.05 0.78 -2.49
N ALA A 77 9.30 0.53 -1.41
CA ALA A 77 9.04 -0.82 -0.91
C ALA A 77 8.24 -1.67 -1.91
N PHE A 78 7.25 -1.08 -2.58
CA PHE A 78 6.49 -1.76 -3.63
C PHE A 78 7.37 -2.11 -4.84
N SER A 79 8.20 -1.18 -5.28
CA SER A 79 9.15 -1.41 -6.38
C SER A 79 10.16 -2.50 -6.02
N ALA A 80 10.70 -2.46 -4.78
CA ALA A 80 11.57 -3.49 -4.25
C ALA A 80 10.89 -4.87 -4.26
N LYS A 81 9.62 -4.97 -3.83
CA LYS A 81 8.83 -6.20 -3.92
C LYS A 81 8.77 -6.74 -5.35
N MET A 82 8.55 -5.88 -6.34
CA MET A 82 8.48 -6.29 -7.75
C MET A 82 9.83 -6.77 -8.31
N LEU A 83 10.95 -6.21 -7.83
CA LEU A 83 12.29 -6.69 -8.16
C LEU A 83 12.58 -8.03 -7.48
N LEU A 84 12.21 -8.17 -6.20
CA LEU A 84 12.37 -9.40 -5.45
C LEU A 84 11.60 -10.55 -6.09
N LEU A 85 10.39 -10.34 -6.59
CA LEU A 85 9.64 -11.38 -7.31
C LEU A 85 10.35 -11.94 -8.56
N ARG A 86 11.34 -11.23 -9.11
CA ARG A 86 12.16 -11.69 -10.24
C ARG A 86 13.43 -12.42 -9.82
N SER A 87 13.80 -12.37 -8.55
CA SER A 87 15.03 -13.00 -8.05
C SER A 87 14.80 -14.49 -7.79
N GLN A 88 15.71 -15.33 -8.28
CA GLN A 88 15.61 -16.79 -8.14
C GLN A 88 16.16 -17.33 -6.81
N ARG A 89 16.90 -16.52 -6.05
CA ARG A 89 17.61 -16.96 -4.83
C ARG A 89 17.17 -16.21 -3.57
N LEU A 90 15.86 -16.05 -3.38
CA LEU A 90 15.33 -15.35 -2.21
C LEU A 90 14.89 -16.30 -1.11
N PRO A 91 15.17 -15.96 0.17
CA PRO A 91 14.60 -16.68 1.29
C PRO A 91 13.07 -16.50 1.30
N GLY A 92 12.34 -17.58 1.56
CA GLY A 92 10.87 -17.61 1.45
C GLY A 92 10.13 -16.64 2.38
N TRP A 93 10.76 -16.16 3.45
CA TRP A 93 10.18 -15.20 4.41
C TRP A 93 10.27 -13.74 3.95
N LEU A 94 11.14 -13.41 2.99
CA LEU A 94 11.39 -12.02 2.61
C LEU A 94 10.22 -11.42 1.83
N LEU A 95 9.58 -12.20 0.96
CA LEU A 95 8.41 -11.73 0.19
C LEU A 95 7.22 -11.37 1.10
N PRO A 96 6.84 -12.19 2.10
CA PRO A 96 5.87 -11.81 3.12
C PRO A 96 6.28 -10.55 3.89
N LEU A 97 7.55 -10.44 4.31
CA LEU A 97 8.00 -9.29 5.10
C LEU A 97 7.87 -7.99 4.31
N VAL A 98 8.37 -7.95 3.06
CA VAL A 98 8.26 -6.76 2.21
C VAL A 98 6.80 -6.49 1.84
N GLY A 99 5.99 -7.54 1.63
CA GLY A 99 4.54 -7.40 1.48
C GLY A 99 3.85 -6.76 2.69
N GLY A 100 4.23 -7.18 3.89
CA GLY A 100 3.78 -6.60 5.15
C GLY A 100 4.22 -5.15 5.31
N LEU A 101 5.46 -4.83 4.94
CA LEU A 101 5.96 -3.46 4.95
C LEU A 101 5.12 -2.53 4.06
N VAL A 102 4.84 -2.95 2.82
CA VAL A 102 3.99 -2.20 1.89
C VAL A 102 2.59 -1.95 2.49
N PHE A 103 1.99 -2.99 3.09
CA PHE A 103 0.69 -2.87 3.74
C PHE A 103 0.71 -1.90 4.94
N THR A 104 1.70 -2.03 5.82
CA THR A 104 1.86 -1.18 7.00
C THR A 104 2.00 0.29 6.62
N VAL A 105 2.85 0.60 5.64
CA VAL A 105 3.07 2.00 5.22
C VAL A 105 1.81 2.59 4.59
N LEU A 106 1.10 1.84 3.75
CA LEU A 106 -0.17 2.28 3.18
C LEU A 106 -1.23 2.53 4.27
N THR A 107 -1.25 1.69 5.30
CA THR A 107 -2.12 1.85 6.47
C THR A 107 -1.80 3.16 7.21
N LEU A 108 -0.52 3.45 7.44
CA LEU A 108 -0.08 4.70 8.08
C LEU A 108 -0.47 5.93 7.25
N ILE A 109 -0.25 5.89 5.93
CA ILE A 109 -0.69 6.96 5.00
C ILE A 109 -2.19 7.17 5.10
N TRP A 110 -2.97 6.09 5.06
CA TRP A 110 -4.44 6.15 5.12
C TRP A 110 -4.92 6.72 6.46
N LEU A 111 -4.41 6.21 7.59
CA LEU A 111 -4.79 6.66 8.94
C LEU A 111 -4.43 8.12 9.20
N THR A 112 -3.22 8.54 8.84
CA THR A 112 -2.79 9.94 9.01
C THR A 112 -3.61 10.89 8.14
N SER A 113 -4.04 10.45 6.95
CA SER A 113 -4.91 11.23 6.07
C SER A 113 -6.34 11.33 6.60
N ALA A 114 -6.89 10.22 7.10
CA ALA A 114 -8.21 10.17 7.69
C ALA A 114 -8.27 11.04 8.96
N LEU A 115 -7.28 10.90 9.85
CA LEU A 115 -7.18 11.69 11.07
C LEU A 115 -7.09 13.19 10.76
N TRP A 116 -6.32 13.58 9.76
CA TRP A 116 -6.29 14.98 9.32
C TRP A 116 -7.66 15.43 8.78
N PHE A 117 -8.29 14.64 7.92
CA PHE A 117 -9.60 14.96 7.35
C PHE A 117 -10.66 15.20 8.43
N PHE A 118 -10.77 14.30 9.40
CA PHE A 118 -11.75 14.45 10.49
C PHE A 118 -11.44 15.62 11.42
N ARG A 119 -10.16 15.96 11.64
CA ARG A 119 -9.79 17.16 12.41
C ARG A 119 -10.11 18.46 11.66
N THR A 120 -10.06 18.46 10.33
CA THR A 120 -10.28 19.67 9.52
C THR A 120 -11.74 19.92 9.21
N PHE A 121 -12.49 18.87 8.87
CA PHE A 121 -13.87 18.99 8.41
C PHE A 121 -14.91 18.57 9.46
N GLY A 122 -14.48 17.95 10.56
CA GLY A 122 -15.39 17.42 11.59
C GLY A 122 -16.17 16.19 11.12
N VAL A 123 -17.13 15.77 11.94
CA VAL A 123 -18.14 14.78 11.58
C VAL A 123 -19.48 15.51 11.64
N THR A 124 -20.07 15.81 10.49
CA THR A 124 -21.44 16.34 10.45
C THR A 124 -22.40 15.18 10.74
N THR A 125 -23.00 15.21 11.93
CA THR A 125 -24.12 14.34 12.32
C THR A 125 -25.42 14.89 11.77
#